data_AF-A0A521QSI0-F1
#
_entry.id   AF-A0A521QSI0-F1
#
_cell.length_a   1.000
_cell.length_b   1.000
_cell.length_c   1.000
_cell.angle_alpha   90.00
_cell.angle_beta   90.00
_cell.angle_gamma   90.00
#
_symmetry.space_group_name_H-M   'P 1'
#
loop_
_entity.id
_entity.type
_entity.pdbx_description
1 polymer ?
#
loop_
_entity_poly.entity_id
_entity_poly.type
_entity_poly.pdbx_seq_one_letter_code
_entity_poly.pdbx_strand_id
1 'polypeptide(L)' 'MDKETIELLARRAGLAKALEKFPDDVTASAKQAADVAQKIKRPADPRAEPWPPMRAGTGL' A
#
# COMPACT_ATOMS: atom_id res chain seq x y z
N MET A 1 14.80 4.48 -2.69
CA MET A 1 14.87 3.01 -2.69
C MET A 1 15.89 2.58 -3.72
N ASP A 2 16.80 1.72 -3.31
CA ASP A 2 17.76 1.01 -4.16
C ASP A 2 17.08 -0.13 -4.94
N LYS A 3 17.73 -0.55 -6.04
CA LYS A 3 17.18 -1.54 -6.97
C LYS A 3 17.07 -2.92 -6.32
N GLU A 4 18.05 -3.31 -5.51
CA GLU A 4 18.07 -4.60 -4.81
C GLU A 4 16.89 -4.74 -3.84
N THR A 5 16.54 -3.66 -3.11
CA THR A 5 15.35 -3.62 -2.25
C THR A 5 14.06 -3.78 -3.04
N ILE A 6 13.95 -3.18 -4.23
CA ILE A 6 12.76 -3.30 -5.09
C ILE A 6 12.61 -4.74 -5.60
N GLU A 7 13.69 -5.38 -6.03
CA GLU A 7 13.69 -6.76 -6.49
C GLU A 7 13.30 -7.74 -5.37
N LEU A 8 13.83 -7.53 -4.16
CA LEU A 8 13.47 -8.33 -2.99
C LEU A 8 11.98 -8.18 -2.63
N LEU A 9 11.46 -6.95 -2.65
CA LEU A 9 10.05 -6.68 -2.39
C LEU A 9 9.15 -7.28 -3.47
N ALA A 10 9.53 -7.19 -4.75
CA ALA A 10 8.80 -7.79 -5.84
C ALA A 10 8.72 -9.32 -5.70
N ARG A 11 9.82 -9.98 -5.35
CA ARG A 11 9.84 -11.43 -5.08
C ARG A 11 8.95 -11.80 -3.90
N ARG A 12 9.03 -11.04 -2.79
CA ARG A 12 8.17 -11.25 -1.60
C ARG A 12 6.68 -11.06 -1.91
N ALA A 13 6.35 -10.15 -2.81
CA ALA A 13 4.99 -9.89 -3.26
C ALA A 13 4.48 -10.90 -4.32
N GLY A 14 5.29 -11.90 -4.70
CA GLY A 14 4.95 -12.86 -5.74
C GLY A 14 5.01 -12.29 -7.17
N LEU A 15 5.64 -11.13 -7.36
CA LEU A 15 5.75 -10.42 -8.64
C LEU A 15 6.99 -10.82 -9.45
N ALA A 16 7.56 -12.01 -9.22
CA ALA A 16 8.78 -12.46 -9.89
C ALA A 16 8.69 -12.40 -11.42
N LYS A 17 7.56 -12.85 -11.99
CA LYS A 17 7.32 -12.80 -13.45
C LYS A 17 7.20 -11.37 -14.00
N ALA A 18 6.68 -10.44 -13.19
CA ALA A 18 6.59 -9.03 -13.57
C ALA A 18 7.97 -8.38 -13.54
N LEU A 19 8.81 -8.75 -12.57
CA LEU A 19 10.19 -8.27 -12.49
C LEU A 19 11.03 -8.72 -13.70
N GLU A 20 10.84 -9.96 -14.17
CA GLU A 20 11.56 -10.48 -15.33
C GLU A 20 11.15 -9.82 -16.65
N LYS A 21 9.86 -9.49 -16.81
CA LYS A 21 9.32 -8.99 -18.07
C LYS A 21 9.26 -7.46 -18.15
N PHE A 22 9.08 -6.80 -17.01
CA PHE A 22 8.81 -5.36 -16.92
C PHE A 22 9.52 -4.74 -15.70
N PRO A 23 10.86 -4.79 -15.64
CA PRO A 23 11.62 -4.29 -14.49
C PRO A 23 11.44 -2.77 -14.26
N ASP A 24 11.27 -2.00 -15.34
CA ASP A 24 11.10 -0.54 -15.26
C ASP A 24 9.74 -0.17 -14.66
N ASP A 25 8.68 -0.87 -15.04
CA ASP A 25 7.32 -0.64 -14.51
C ASP A 25 7.24 -1.01 -13.03
N VAL A 26 7.88 -2.10 -12.62
CA VAL A 26 7.99 -2.50 -11.20
C VAL A 26 8.75 -1.43 -10.41
N THR A 27 9.81 -0.86 -10.99
CA THR A 27 10.58 0.21 -10.37
C THR A 27 9.77 1.50 -10.23
N ALA A 28 9.06 1.91 -11.29
CA ALA A 28 8.18 3.08 -11.28
C ALA A 28 7.06 2.92 -10.25
N SER A 29 6.42 1.75 -10.22
CA SER A 29 5.35 1.42 -9.27
C SER A 29 5.84 1.44 -7.83
N ALA A 30 7.02 0.89 -7.55
CA ALA A 30 7.62 0.91 -6.22
C ALA A 30 7.91 2.34 -5.75
N LYS A 31 8.42 3.21 -6.64
CA LYS A 31 8.65 4.62 -6.34
C LYS A 31 7.34 5.36 -6.05
N GLN A 32 6.32 5.13 -6.86
CA GLN A 32 5.00 5.74 -6.66
C GLN A 32 4.35 5.29 -5.35
N ALA A 33 4.41 3.98 -5.04
CA ALA A 33 3.88 3.44 -3.79
C ALA A 33 4.59 4.04 -2.57
N ALA A 34 5.92 4.23 -2.63
CA ALA A 34 6.68 4.87 -1.56
C ALA A 34 6.26 6.34 -1.35
N ASP A 35 6.10 7.11 -2.44
CA ASP A 35 5.65 8.50 -2.38
C ASP A 35 4.23 8.62 -1.79
N VAL A 36 3.29 7.77 -2.22
CA VAL A 36 1.93 7.75 -1.67
C VAL A 36 1.94 7.34 -0.21
N ALA A 37 2.74 6.34 0.17
CA ALA A 37 2.83 5.89 1.56
C ALA A 37 3.26 7.00 2.52
N GLN A 38 4.15 7.91 2.09
CA GLN A 38 4.55 9.08 2.87
C GLN A 38 3.40 10.10 3.04
N LYS A 39 2.46 10.15 2.10
CA LYS A 39 1.31 11.07 2.13
C LYS A 39 0.14 10.54 2.95
N ILE A 40 0.10 9.23 3.24
CA ILE A 40 -0.96 8.63 4.06
C ILE A 40 -0.82 9.09 5.51
N LYS A 41 -1.74 9.95 5.94
CA LYS A 41 -1.91 10.30 7.36
C LYS A 41 -2.53 9.10 8.08
N ARG A 42 -1.69 8.24 8.68
CA ARG A 42 -2.17 7.17 9.55
C ARG A 42 -2.74 7.76 10.83
N PRO A 43 -3.95 7.34 11.26
CA PRO A 43 -4.46 7.69 12.58
C PRO A 43 -3.45 7.28 13.65
N ALA A 44 -3.19 8.17 14.62
CA ALA A 44 -2.27 7.91 15.71
C ALA A 44 -2.78 6.78 16.64
N ASP A 45 -4.10 6.64 16.73
CA ASP A 45 -4.76 5.55 17.44
C ASP A 45 -5.65 4.76 16.48
N PRO A 46 -5.30 3.50 16.15
CA PRO A 46 -6.13 2.61 15.34
C PRO A 46 -7.50 2.27 15.95
N ARG A 47 -7.65 2.45 17.28
CA ARG A 47 -8.88 2.19 18.05
C ARG A 47 -9.70 3.45 18.32
N ALA A 48 -9.14 4.63 18.05
CA ALA A 48 -9.91 5.86 18.05
C ALA A 48 -10.80 5.82 16.81
N GLU A 49 -11.96 5.20 16.93
CA GLU A 49 -12.93 5.13 15.86
C GLU A 49 -13.38 6.56 15.50
N PRO A 50 -13.00 7.11 14.33
CA PRO A 50 -13.48 8.42 13.89
C PRO A 50 -14.92 8.35 13.37
N TRP A 51 -15.46 7.14 13.26
CA TRP A 51 -16.79 6.85 12.76
C TRP A 51 -17.78 7.00 13.91
N PRO A 52 -18.94 7.66 13.72
CA PRO A 52 -19.99 7.61 14.72
C PRO A 52 -20.38 6.15 14.96
N PRO A 53 -20.74 5.77 16.20
CA PRO A 53 -21.17 4.41 16.51
C PRO A 53 -22.31 4.02 15.56
N MET A 54 -22.24 2.80 15.04
CA MET A 54 -23.20 2.26 14.09
C MET A 54 -24.62 2.44 14.64
N ARG A 55 -25.39 3.34 14.04
CA ARG A 55 -26.78 3.58 14.44
C ARG A 55 -27.63 2.51 13.79
N ALA A 56 -28.39 1.76 14.59
CA ALA A 56 -29.44 0.91 14.06
C ALA A 56 -30.42 1.79 13.26
N GLY A 57 -30.71 1.42 12.01
CA GLY A 57 -31.72 2.12 11.23
C GLY A 57 -33.06 2.05 11.94
N THR A 58 -33.74 3.18 12.13
CA THR A 58 -35.16 3.19 12.47
C THR A 58 -35.89 2.64 11.25
N GLY A 59 -36.24 1.35 11.30
CA GLY A 59 -36.68 0.56 10.15
C GLY A 59 -37.94 1.05 9.44
N LEU A 60 -38.38 0.24 8.48
CA LEU A 60 -39.71 0.27 7.87
C LEU A 60 -40.56 -0.85 8.45
#